data_AF-A0A1V5B4C3-F1
#
_entry.id   AF-A0A1V5B4C3-F1
#
_cell.length_a   1.000
_cell.length_b   1.000
_cell.length_c   1.000
_cell.angle_alpha   90.00
_cell.angle_beta   90.00
_cell.angle_gamma   90.00
#
_symmetry.space_group_name_H-M   'P 1'
#
loop_
_entity.id
_entity.type
_entity.pdbx_description
1 polymer ?
#
loop_
_entity_poly.entity_id
_entity_poly.type
_entity_poly.pdbx_seq_one_letter_code
_entity_poly.pdbx_strand_id
1 'polypeptide(L)'
;MHDTPSRKKRREALKEARSWEAEARRAASLEKIPDEAREAMVEVRQKEADRLKAHAEELAEQARLEDLHVWELIRVKTSQKGTKNYTYWAASWREGGKVRNVYLGSTRRMSQEQAREKARKMKADSLSMKQPRQPGQRASHP
;
A
#
# COMPACT_ATOMS: atom_id res chain seq x y z
N MET A 1 12.83 0.15 3.08
CA MET A 1 11.42 -0.24 2.91
C MET A 1 10.82 -0.29 4.30
N HIS A 2 9.80 0.50 4.63
CA HIS A 2 9.31 0.57 6.01
C HIS A 2 8.40 -0.62 6.34
N ASP A 3 8.47 -1.12 7.57
CA ASP A 3 7.48 -2.09 8.07
C ASP A 3 6.20 -1.33 8.42
N THR A 4 5.14 -1.56 7.64
CA THR A 4 3.87 -0.84 7.80
C THR A 4 2.80 -1.77 8.36
N PRO A 5 1.79 -1.26 9.10
CA PRO A 5 0.70 -2.09 9.61
C PRO A 5 0.00 -2.89 8.51
N SER A 6 -0.25 -2.28 7.35
CA SER A 6 -0.87 -2.98 6.22
C SER A 6 0.02 -4.07 5.63
N ARG A 7 1.35 -3.89 5.64
CA ARG A 7 2.30 -4.94 5.23
C ARG A 7 2.29 -6.13 6.19
N LYS A 8 2.14 -5.92 7.49
CA LYS A 8 2.01 -7.01 8.48
C LYS A 8 0.72 -7.80 8.25
N LYS A 9 -0.41 -7.11 8.18
CA LYS A 9 -1.72 -7.72 7.88
C LYS A 9 -1.71 -8.49 6.56
N ARG A 10 -1.05 -7.95 5.53
CA ARG A 10 -0.90 -8.65 4.25
C ARG A 10 -0.17 -9.99 4.40
N ARG A 11 0.90 -10.02 5.20
CA ARG A 11 1.66 -11.26 5.45
C ARG A 11 0.82 -12.29 6.19
N GLU A 12 0.01 -11.84 7.14
CA GLU A 12 -0.93 -12.70 7.87
C GLU A 12 -1.99 -13.28 6.93
N ALA A 13 -2.66 -12.44 6.13
CA ALA A 13 -3.63 -12.88 5.14
C ALA A 13 -3.05 -13.88 4.13
N LEU A 14 -1.83 -13.64 3.63
CA LEU A 14 -1.15 -14.60 2.74
C LEU A 14 -0.75 -15.90 3.45
N LYS A 15 -0.42 -15.84 4.73
CA LYS A 15 -0.12 -17.04 5.53
C LYS A 15 -1.39 -17.88 5.71
N GLU A 16 -2.51 -17.25 6.03
CA GLU A 16 -3.80 -17.92 6.15
C GLU A 16 -4.27 -18.50 4.81
N ALA A 17 -4.14 -17.76 3.71
CA ALA A 17 -4.48 -18.26 2.38
C ALA A 17 -3.71 -19.55 2.04
N ARG A 18 -2.41 -19.61 2.37
CA ARG A 18 -1.59 -20.82 2.17
C ARG A 18 -2.04 -22.00 3.03
N SER A 19 -2.51 -21.74 4.25
CA SER A 19 -3.08 -22.79 5.10
C SER A 19 -4.34 -23.37 4.46
N TRP A 20 -5.23 -22.51 3.96
CA TRP A 20 -6.43 -22.94 3.24
C TRP A 20 -6.12 -23.72 1.95
N GLU A 21 -5.12 -23.30 1.17
CA GLU A 21 -4.65 -24.06 0.01
C GLU A 21 -4.07 -25.44 0.41
N ALA A 22 -3.34 -25.50 1.51
CA ALA A 22 -2.82 -26.77 2.02
C ALA A 22 -3.95 -27.70 2.46
N GLU A 23 -5.01 -27.16 3.07
CA GLU A 23 -6.22 -27.91 3.39
C GLU A 23 -6.99 -28.35 2.15
N ALA A 24 -7.08 -27.51 1.11
CA ALA A 24 -7.69 -27.88 -0.16
C ALA A 24 -6.93 -29.06 -0.79
N ARG A 25 -5.59 -29.03 -0.78
CA ARG A 25 -4.76 -30.16 -1.24
C ARG A 25 -4.95 -31.42 -0.42
N ARG A 26 -5.06 -31.30 0.91
CA ARG A 26 -5.37 -32.44 1.79
C ARG A 26 -6.74 -33.03 1.46
N ALA A 27 -7.76 -32.19 1.28
CA ALA A 27 -9.09 -32.63 0.88
C ALA A 27 -9.04 -33.36 -0.48
N ALA A 28 -8.35 -32.80 -1.47
CA ALA A 28 -8.16 -33.43 -2.78
C ALA A 28 -7.46 -34.80 -2.73
N SER A 29 -6.67 -35.07 -1.69
CA SER A 29 -5.94 -36.33 -1.50
C SER A 29 -6.74 -37.41 -0.75
N LEU A 30 -7.99 -37.12 -0.36
CA LEU A 30 -8.84 -38.07 0.37
C LEU A 30 -9.56 -39.02 -0.61
N GLU A 31 -8.92 -40.14 -0.92
CA GLU A 31 -9.44 -41.16 -1.85
C GLU A 31 -10.69 -41.90 -1.34
N LYS A 32 -10.94 -41.87 -0.03
CA LYS A 32 -12.07 -42.56 0.61
C LYS A 32 -13.39 -41.78 0.55
N ILE A 33 -13.35 -40.53 0.08
CA ILE A 33 -14.53 -39.66 -0.02
C ILE A 33 -15.02 -39.67 -1.46
N PRO A 34 -16.34 -39.75 -1.70
CA PRO A 34 -16.91 -39.60 -3.05
C PRO A 34 -16.42 -38.33 -3.74
N ASP A 35 -16.18 -38.41 -5.05
CA ASP A 35 -15.57 -37.32 -5.81
C ASP A 35 -16.32 -35.99 -5.66
N GLU A 36 -17.65 -35.99 -5.72
CA GLU A 36 -18.48 -34.79 -5.55
C GLU A 36 -18.28 -34.13 -4.17
N ALA A 37 -18.23 -34.94 -3.10
CA ALA A 37 -18.01 -34.42 -1.75
C ALA A 37 -16.58 -33.89 -1.59
N ARG A 38 -15.60 -34.54 -2.24
CA ARG A 38 -14.21 -34.08 -2.27
C ARG A 38 -14.07 -32.76 -3.03
N GLU A 39 -14.71 -32.62 -4.17
CA GLU A 39 -14.74 -31.40 -4.97
C GLU A 39 -15.37 -30.24 -4.20
N ALA A 40 -16.52 -30.46 -3.56
CA ALA A 40 -17.15 -29.45 -2.72
C ALA A 40 -16.23 -29.00 -1.56
N MET A 41 -15.52 -29.93 -0.92
CA MET A 41 -14.55 -29.64 0.12
C MET A 41 -13.36 -28.81 -0.39
N VAL A 42 -12.86 -29.11 -1.59
CA VAL A 42 -11.77 -28.37 -2.25
C VAL A 42 -12.26 -26.96 -2.62
N GLU A 43 -13.44 -26.85 -3.22
CA GLU A 43 -14.01 -25.58 -3.70
C GLU A 43 -14.19 -24.57 -2.56
N VAL A 44 -14.78 -24.99 -1.42
CA VAL A 44 -14.98 -24.10 -0.26
C VAL A 44 -13.64 -23.57 0.26
N ARG A 45 -12.62 -24.43 0.35
CA ARG A 45 -11.29 -24.05 0.84
C ARG A 45 -10.54 -23.16 -0.15
N GLN A 46 -10.69 -23.43 -1.44
CA GLN A 46 -10.11 -22.61 -2.50
C GLN A 46 -10.74 -21.21 -2.52
N LYS A 47 -12.07 -21.12 -2.38
CA LYS A 47 -12.77 -19.83 -2.26
C LYS A 47 -12.26 -18.99 -1.10
N GLU A 48 -12.03 -19.60 0.07
CA GLU A 48 -11.52 -18.86 1.22
C GLU A 48 -10.06 -18.43 1.02
N ALA A 49 -9.23 -19.28 0.42
CA ALA A 49 -7.87 -18.91 0.03
C ALA A 49 -7.85 -17.72 -0.94
N ASP A 50 -8.72 -17.74 -1.96
CA ASP A 50 -8.80 -16.68 -2.98
C ASP A 50 -9.34 -15.37 -2.39
N ARG A 51 -10.31 -15.45 -1.47
CA ARG A 51 -10.78 -14.29 -0.71
C ARG A 51 -9.65 -13.63 0.09
N LEU A 52 -8.85 -14.43 0.80
CA LEU A 52 -7.71 -13.93 1.58
C LEU A 52 -6.61 -13.34 0.70
N LYS A 53 -6.37 -13.91 -0.49
CA LYS A 53 -5.46 -13.32 -1.48
C LYS A 53 -5.96 -11.98 -1.99
N ALA A 54 -7.25 -11.86 -2.33
CA ALA A 54 -7.85 -10.59 -2.74
C ALA A 54 -7.68 -9.53 -1.63
N HIS A 55 -7.96 -9.88 -0.38
CA HIS A 55 -7.71 -8.97 0.75
C HIS A 55 -6.22 -8.61 0.91
N ALA A 56 -5.32 -9.56 0.68
CA ALA A 56 -3.88 -9.30 0.70
C ALA A 56 -3.41 -8.34 -0.42
N GLU A 57 -4.08 -8.31 -1.57
CA GLU A 57 -3.83 -7.35 -2.64
C GLU A 57 -4.29 -5.94 -2.26
N GLU A 58 -5.48 -5.79 -1.68
CA GLU A 58 -5.95 -4.51 -1.13
C GLU A 58 -4.97 -3.94 -0.08
N LEU A 59 -4.51 -4.80 0.84
CA LEU A 59 -3.51 -4.45 1.84
C LEU A 59 -2.15 -4.10 1.21
N ALA A 60 -1.83 -4.64 0.03
CA ALA A 60 -0.62 -4.27 -0.70
C ALA A 60 -0.70 -2.83 -1.22
N GLU A 61 -1.86 -2.41 -1.73
CA GLU A 61 -2.10 -1.04 -2.17
C GLU A 61 -2.06 -0.06 -0.98
N GLN A 62 -2.69 -0.42 0.13
CA GLN A 62 -2.63 0.37 1.37
C GLN A 62 -1.19 0.49 1.90
N ALA A 63 -0.45 -0.63 1.96
CA ALA A 63 0.96 -0.61 2.35
C ALA A 63 1.81 0.25 1.40
N ARG A 64 1.48 0.24 0.10
CA ARG A 64 2.15 1.11 -0.88
C ARG A 64 1.92 2.58 -0.56
N LEU A 65 0.74 2.99 -0.09
CA LEU A 65 0.50 4.37 0.34
C LEU A 65 1.21 4.70 1.67
N GLU A 66 1.20 3.76 2.62
CA GLU A 66 1.83 3.91 3.94
C GLU A 66 3.36 4.01 3.91
N ASP A 67 4.01 3.43 2.89
CA ASP A 67 5.47 3.40 2.72
C ASP A 67 6.03 4.77 2.29
N LEU A 68 5.90 5.75 3.18
CA LEU A 68 6.44 7.09 3.05
C LEU A 68 7.16 7.49 4.33
N HIS A 69 8.10 8.42 4.21
CA HIS A 69 8.85 8.95 5.33
C HIS A 69 8.59 10.45 5.46
N VAL A 70 8.04 10.87 6.59
CA VAL A 70 7.83 12.28 6.95
C VAL A 70 8.95 12.73 7.86
N TRP A 71 9.55 13.88 7.56
CA TRP A 71 10.69 14.43 8.28
C TRP A 71 10.62 15.96 8.35
N GLU A 72 11.35 16.52 9.31
CA GLU A 72 11.47 17.97 9.49
C GLU A 72 12.61 18.53 8.62
N LEU A 73 12.24 19.38 7.67
CA LEU A 73 13.16 20.18 6.87
C LEU A 73 13.45 21.49 7.59
N ILE A 74 14.69 21.67 8.01
CA ILE A 74 15.19 22.93 8.58
C ILE A 74 15.82 23.76 7.47
N ARG A 75 15.28 24.97 7.26
CA ARG A 75 15.81 25.99 6.36
C ARG A 75 16.42 27.11 7.19
N VAL A 76 17.74 27.21 7.14
CA VAL A 76 18.49 28.31 7.75
C VAL A 76 18.55 29.47 6.76
N LYS A 77 18.09 30.64 7.16
CA LYS A 77 18.20 31.88 6.37
C LYS A 77 19.06 32.88 7.14
N THR A 78 20.24 33.15 6.61
CA THR A 78 21.14 34.16 7.15
C THR A 78 20.88 35.51 6.48
N SER A 79 20.83 36.58 7.27
CA SER A 79 20.64 37.95 6.80
C SER A 79 21.51 38.90 7.61
N GLN A 80 21.62 40.17 7.18
CA GLN A 80 22.34 41.21 7.94
C GLN A 80 21.83 41.39 9.38
N LYS A 81 20.56 41.03 9.66
CA LYS A 81 19.92 41.11 10.98
C LYS A 81 20.07 39.83 11.81
N GLY A 82 20.90 38.88 11.36
CA GLY A 82 21.12 37.59 11.99
C GLY A 82 20.48 36.41 11.24
N THR A 83 20.60 35.24 11.87
CA THR A 83 20.20 33.93 11.34
C THR A 83 18.82 33.55 11.84
N LYS A 84 17.93 33.12 10.93
CA LYS A 84 16.61 32.58 11.28
C LYS A 84 16.47 31.14 10.77
N ASN A 85 16.00 30.26 11.65
CA ASN A 85 15.69 28.88 11.33
C ASN A 85 14.18 28.73 11.09
N TYR A 86 13.83 28.14 9.96
CA TYR A 86 12.46 27.82 9.61
C TYR A 86 12.31 26.31 9.51
N THR A 87 11.38 25.74 10.27
CA THR A 87 11.12 24.31 10.27
C THR A 87 9.85 24.00 9.49
N TYR A 88 9.96 23.00 8.63
CA TYR A 88 8.92 22.57 7.71
C TYR A 88 8.76 21.06 7.73
N TRP A 89 7.56 20.58 7.45
CA TRP A 89 7.34 19.18 7.15
C TRP A 89 7.64 18.91 5.68
N ALA A 90 8.41 17.85 5.43
CA ALA A 90 8.61 17.27 4.13
C ALA A 90 8.29 15.76 4.19
N ALA A 91 7.93 15.19 3.05
CA ALA A 91 7.79 13.75 2.89
C ALA A 91 8.64 13.25 1.73
N SER A 92 9.07 12.01 1.85
CA SER A 92 9.75 11.28 0.79
C SER A 92 9.10 9.92 0.56
N TRP A 93 8.97 9.49 -0.69
CA TRP A 93 8.52 8.15 -1.05
C TRP A 93 9.11 7.71 -2.39
N ARG A 94 9.08 6.39 -2.65
CA ARG A 94 9.52 5.84 -3.94
C ARG A 94 8.39 5.86 -4.95
N GLU A 95 8.72 6.28 -6.16
CA GLU A 95 7.83 6.34 -7.31
C GLU A 95 8.63 5.99 -8.57
N GLY A 96 8.24 4.93 -9.29
CA GLY A 96 8.91 4.54 -10.55
C GLY A 96 10.42 4.30 -10.42
N GLY A 97 10.88 3.75 -9.29
CA GLY A 97 12.30 3.50 -9.03
C GLY A 97 13.11 4.69 -8.50
N LYS A 98 12.53 5.90 -8.46
CA LYS A 98 13.18 7.11 -7.93
C LYS A 98 12.54 7.55 -6.60
N VAL A 99 13.27 8.30 -5.78
CA VAL A 99 12.72 8.93 -4.57
C VAL A 99 12.17 10.30 -4.94
N ARG A 100 10.90 10.54 -4.60
CA ARG A 100 10.24 11.84 -4.71
C ARG A 100 10.22 12.49 -3.33
N ASN A 101 10.67 13.74 -3.26
CA ASN A 101 10.59 14.58 -2.06
C ASN A 101 9.53 15.66 -2.27
N VAL A 102 8.65 15.87 -1.29
CA VAL A 102 7.56 16.83 -1.37
C VAL A 102 7.50 17.67 -0.10
N TYR A 103 7.30 18.97 -0.26
CA TYR A 103 7.08 19.91 0.82
C TYR A 103 5.61 19.87 1.28
N LEU A 104 5.38 19.72 2.58
CA LEU A 104 4.03 19.57 3.14
C LEU A 104 3.52 20.86 3.79
N GLY A 105 4.40 21.68 4.37
CA GLY A 105 4.06 22.93 5.02
C GLY A 105 4.94 23.25 6.23
N SER A 106 4.61 24.31 6.97
CA SER A 106 5.33 24.66 8.20
C SER A 106 4.93 23.78 9.38
N THR A 107 5.91 23.37 10.19
CA THR A 107 5.65 22.59 11.42
C THR A 107 4.83 23.36 12.45
N ARG A 108 4.85 24.69 12.40
CA ARG A 108 4.05 25.55 13.29
C ARG A 108 2.54 25.48 13.02
N ARG A 109 2.14 25.01 11.83
CA ARG A 109 0.73 25.02 11.38
C ARG A 109 0.10 23.63 11.30
N MET A 110 0.88 22.56 11.41
CA MET A 110 0.37 21.20 11.35
C MET A 110 1.24 20.24 12.15
N SER A 111 0.60 19.25 12.77
CA SER A 111 1.31 18.18 13.46
C SER A 111 1.98 17.21 12.48
N GLN A 112 2.86 16.36 12.98
CA GLN A 112 3.48 15.30 12.19
C GLN A 112 2.44 14.32 11.62
N GLU A 113 1.39 14.01 12.39
CA GLU A 113 0.31 13.12 11.94
C GLU A 113 -0.50 13.74 10.80
N GLN A 114 -0.84 15.04 10.90
CA GLN A 114 -1.50 15.78 9.83
C GLN A 114 -0.62 15.85 8.58
N ALA A 115 0.69 16.07 8.75
CA ALA A 115 1.65 16.03 7.66
C ALA A 115 1.70 14.64 7.00
N ARG A 116 1.63 13.57 7.80
CA ARG A 116 1.59 12.18 7.30
C ARG A 116 0.32 11.89 6.50
N GLU A 117 -0.84 12.31 6.97
CA GLU A 117 -2.10 12.16 6.24
C GLU A 117 -2.06 12.94 4.92
N LYS A 118 -1.57 14.19 4.95
CA LYS A 118 -1.38 15.01 3.76
C LYS A 118 -0.44 14.36 2.75
N ALA A 119 0.67 13.78 3.23
CA ALA A 119 1.62 13.04 2.39
C ALA A 119 0.98 11.79 1.76
N ARG A 120 0.12 11.06 2.50
CA ARG A 120 -0.63 9.91 1.95
C ARG A 120 -1.54 10.34 0.80
N LYS A 121 -2.30 11.43 0.98
CA LYS A 121 -3.18 11.99 -0.08
C LYS A 121 -2.38 12.38 -1.32
N MET A 122 -1.31 13.17 -1.14
CA MET A 122 -0.42 13.57 -2.25
C MET A 122 0.21 12.38 -2.98
N LYS A 123 0.55 11.32 -2.24
CA LYS A 123 1.09 10.10 -2.82
C LYS A 123 0.02 9.32 -3.59
N ALA A 124 -1.20 9.23 -3.09
CA ALA A 124 -2.32 8.61 -3.80
C ALA A 124 -2.58 9.32 -5.14
N ASP A 125 -2.65 10.66 -5.13
CA ASP A 125 -2.82 11.46 -6.34
C ASP A 125 -1.67 11.26 -7.34
N SER A 126 -0.44 11.19 -6.84
CA SER A 126 0.74 10.93 -7.67
C SER A 126 0.72 9.55 -8.32
N LEU A 127 0.20 8.54 -7.61
CA LEU A 127 0.14 7.16 -8.10
C LEU A 127 -1.04 6.96 -9.06
N SER A 128 -2.17 7.62 -8.83
CA SER A 128 -3.35 7.57 -9.71
C SER A 128 -3.10 8.29 -11.04
N MET A 129 -2.41 9.44 -11.03
CA MET A 129 -2.06 10.17 -12.25
C MET A 129 -1.09 9.43 -13.18
N LYS A 130 -0.42 8.37 -12.69
CA LYS A 130 0.53 7.57 -13.48
C LYS A 130 0.10 6.14 -13.71
N GLN A 131 -1.10 5.75 -13.29
CA GLN A 131 -1.64 4.46 -13.70
C GLN A 131 -1.84 4.55 -15.23
N PRO A 132 -1.18 3.72 -16.04
CA PRO A 132 -1.39 3.75 -17.48
C PRO A 132 -2.88 3.51 -17.73
N ARG A 133 -3.49 4.34 -18.57
CA ARG A 133 -4.79 4.00 -19.17
C ARG A 133 -4.67 2.58 -19.71
N GLN A 134 -5.61 1.71 -19.31
CA GLN A 134 -5.83 0.41 -19.91
C GLN A 134 -5.74 0.54 -21.46
N PRO A 135 -4.97 -0.30 -22.17
CA PRO A 135 -4.92 -0.25 -23.62
C PRO A 135 -6.30 -0.65 -24.16
N GLY A 136 -7.11 0.33 -24.59
CA GLY A 136 -8.45 0.07 -25.12
C GLY A 136 -9.43 1.24 -25.13
N GLN A 137 -9.21 2.31 -24.36
CA GLN A 137 -10.08 3.49 -24.45
C GLN A 137 -9.65 4.39 -25.61
N ARG A 138 -10.21 4.14 -26.80
CA ARG A 138 -10.22 5.09 -27.91
C ARG A 138 -10.94 6.35 -27.43
N ALA A 139 -10.25 7.48 -27.48
CA ALA A 139 -10.89 8.78 -27.39
C ALA A 139 -11.62 9.03 -28.73
N SER A 140 -12.91 8.73 -28.79
CA SER A 140 -13.78 9.31 -29.80
C SER A 140 -13.96 10.79 -29.45
N HIS A 141 -13.36 11.67 -30.23
CA HIS A 141 -13.76 13.08 -30.29
C HIS A 141 -14.42 13.30 -31.65
N PRO A 142 -15.60 13.94 -31.72
CA PRO A 142 -16.03 14.66 -32.92
C PRO A 142 -15.16 15.91 -33.13
#